data_AF-A0A954I8U7-F1
#
_entry.id   AF-A0A954I8U7-F1
#
_cell.length_a   1.000
_cell.length_b   1.000
_cell.length_c   1.000
_cell.angle_alpha   90.00
_cell.angle_beta   90.00
_cell.angle_gamma   90.00
#
_symmetry.space_group_name_H-M   'P 1'
#
loop_
_entity.id
_entity.type
_entity.pdbx_description
1 polymer ?
#
loop_
_entity_poly.entity_id
_entity_poly.type
_entity_poly.pdbx_seq_one_letter_code
_entity_poly.pdbx_strand_id
1 'polypeptide(L)'
;IVTDRPGRWWPQGMDRPIETPVIPADLKWDLWLGPAADRAYNPAYVPFKWRGWWDFGCGAIGDMAIHLMDPSFWGLQLGGKVRVTSVGPAPNGFSGPAWMHTLFEFGQRGDLPPVKVNWYEGEATIPAEIAGELPMNGSLFLGDKGRIAIQHDGFPKLLPEEQFADVKAPEPFLPASPGHHQQWINACKTGSATGSPFSYAAPFTETVLLGNVAYRTGETIEFDPESGKVTNVAAANQYLSKTYRKGWEI
;
A
#
# COMPACT_ATOMS: atom_id res chain seq x y z
N ILE A 1 4.47 8.12 6.91
CA ILE A 1 4.30 7.99 5.44
C ILE A 1 2.97 8.61 5.10
N VAL A 2 2.88 9.45 4.06
CA VAL A 2 1.63 10.14 3.69
C VAL A 2 1.37 10.13 2.19
N THR A 3 0.09 10.07 1.79
CA THR A 3 -0.35 10.32 0.43
C THR A 3 -1.63 11.16 0.33
N ASP A 4 -1.75 11.98 -0.71
CA ASP A 4 -2.96 12.77 -1.04
C ASP A 4 -3.78 12.18 -2.20
N ARG A 5 -3.50 10.92 -2.60
CA ARG A 5 -4.22 10.30 -3.72
C ARG A 5 -5.74 10.17 -3.57
N PRO A 6 -6.28 9.70 -2.42
CA PRO A 6 -7.72 9.44 -2.34
C PRO A 6 -8.49 10.77 -2.40
N GLY A 7 -9.57 10.79 -3.18
CA GLY A 7 -10.41 11.95 -3.42
C GLY A 7 -9.86 12.93 -4.46
N ARG A 8 -8.55 13.22 -4.44
CA ARG A 8 -7.92 14.21 -5.35
C ARG A 8 -7.59 13.64 -6.73
N TRP A 9 -7.15 12.38 -6.79
CA TRP A 9 -6.70 11.74 -8.05
C TRP A 9 -7.68 10.70 -8.56
N TRP A 10 -8.27 9.92 -7.65
CA TRP A 10 -9.40 9.04 -7.92
C TRP A 10 -10.35 9.07 -6.73
N PRO A 11 -11.65 8.82 -6.96
CA PRO A 11 -12.62 8.89 -5.88
C PRO A 11 -12.51 7.68 -4.94
N GLN A 12 -12.77 7.93 -3.65
CA GLN A 12 -12.87 6.97 -2.55
C GLN A 12 -13.97 7.45 -1.59
N GLY A 13 -14.52 6.54 -0.79
CA GLY A 13 -15.65 6.82 0.11
C GLY A 13 -16.99 6.86 -0.60
N MET A 14 -17.10 6.24 -1.78
CA MET A 14 -18.31 6.21 -2.60
C MET A 14 -19.20 5.01 -2.26
N ASP A 15 -20.50 5.23 -2.27
CA ASP A 15 -21.49 4.16 -2.33
C ASP A 15 -21.60 3.58 -3.73
N ARG A 16 -22.02 2.31 -3.82
CA ARG A 16 -22.24 1.65 -5.10
C ARG A 16 -23.27 2.42 -5.92
N PRO A 17 -22.98 2.79 -7.18
CA PRO A 17 -23.94 3.48 -8.04
C PRO A 17 -25.13 2.58 -8.35
N ILE A 18 -26.32 3.19 -8.51
CA ILE A 18 -27.57 2.49 -8.78
C ILE A 18 -27.98 2.57 -10.26
N GLU A 19 -27.45 3.53 -11.00
CA GLU A 19 -27.76 3.70 -12.41
C GLU A 19 -27.07 2.62 -13.25
N THR A 20 -27.79 2.14 -14.26
CA THR A 20 -27.34 1.08 -15.17
C THR A 20 -27.34 1.57 -16.62
N PRO A 21 -26.49 2.55 -16.98
CA PRO A 21 -26.41 3.05 -18.35
C PRO A 21 -26.02 1.94 -19.34
N VAL A 22 -26.27 2.19 -20.63
CA VAL A 22 -25.86 1.30 -21.71
C VAL A 22 -24.34 1.16 -21.72
N ILE A 23 -23.87 -0.08 -21.86
CA ILE A 23 -22.45 -0.40 -21.97
C ILE A 23 -21.92 0.22 -23.28
N PRO A 24 -20.81 0.98 -23.26
CA PRO A 24 -20.15 1.45 -24.47
C PRO A 24 -19.84 0.30 -25.44
N ALA A 25 -20.06 0.51 -26.73
CA ALA A 25 -19.93 -0.56 -27.74
C ALA A 25 -18.52 -1.17 -27.83
N ASP A 26 -17.51 -0.39 -27.44
CA ASP A 26 -16.09 -0.75 -27.39
C ASP A 26 -15.65 -1.35 -26.05
N LEU A 27 -16.54 -1.43 -25.04
CA LEU A 27 -16.25 -2.01 -23.73
C LEU A 27 -16.90 -3.39 -23.57
N LYS A 28 -16.08 -4.44 -23.55
CA LYS A 28 -16.52 -5.79 -23.16
C LYS A 28 -16.63 -5.87 -21.64
N TRP A 29 -17.76 -5.42 -21.11
CA TRP A 29 -17.98 -5.28 -19.66
C TRP A 29 -17.78 -6.57 -18.87
N ASP A 30 -18.29 -7.69 -19.39
CA ASP A 30 -18.11 -9.01 -18.77
C ASP A 30 -16.63 -9.38 -18.60
N LEU A 31 -15.82 -9.11 -19.63
CA LEU A 31 -14.38 -9.33 -19.59
C LEU A 31 -13.68 -8.35 -18.65
N TRP A 32 -14.12 -7.10 -18.61
CA TRP A 32 -13.56 -6.07 -17.74
C TRP A 32 -13.81 -6.36 -16.25
N LEU A 33 -15.01 -6.85 -15.89
CA LEU A 33 -15.33 -7.27 -14.53
C LEU A 33 -14.43 -8.41 -14.06
N GLY A 34 -14.08 -9.32 -14.98
CA GLY A 34 -13.20 -10.44 -14.71
C GLY A 34 -13.70 -11.29 -13.52
N PRO A 35 -12.88 -11.47 -12.47
CA PRO A 35 -13.23 -12.29 -11.31
C PRO A 35 -14.22 -11.64 -10.34
N ALA A 36 -14.50 -10.34 -10.47
CA ALA A 36 -15.43 -9.65 -9.58
C ALA A 36 -16.87 -10.14 -9.76
N ALA A 37 -17.68 -9.96 -8.72
CA ALA A 37 -19.11 -10.28 -8.80
C ALA A 37 -19.79 -9.50 -9.94
N ASP A 38 -20.68 -10.21 -10.65
CA ASP A 38 -21.45 -9.66 -11.76
C ASP A 38 -22.26 -8.42 -11.31
N ARG A 39 -22.28 -7.39 -12.17
CA ARG A 39 -23.00 -6.14 -11.93
C ARG A 39 -23.25 -5.40 -13.23
N ALA A 40 -24.23 -4.48 -13.21
CA ALA A 40 -24.44 -3.55 -14.29
C ALA A 40 -23.23 -2.60 -14.47
N TYR A 41 -22.99 -2.21 -15.73
CA TYR A 41 -22.02 -1.18 -16.06
C TYR A 41 -22.40 0.16 -15.44
N ASN A 42 -21.39 0.89 -14.97
CA ASN A 42 -21.52 2.29 -14.60
C ASN A 42 -20.17 3.02 -14.81
N PRO A 43 -20.16 4.26 -15.35
CA PRO A 43 -18.94 5.05 -15.54
C PRO A 43 -18.25 5.48 -14.23
N ALA A 44 -18.82 5.19 -13.06
CA ALA A 44 -18.14 5.36 -11.77
C ALA A 44 -17.00 4.35 -11.56
N TYR A 45 -16.97 3.23 -12.29
CA TYR A 45 -15.90 2.23 -12.20
C TYR A 45 -14.75 2.49 -13.17
N VAL A 46 -15.00 3.14 -14.30
CA VAL A 46 -14.05 3.25 -15.42
C VAL A 46 -13.96 4.66 -16.02
N PRO A 47 -12.87 4.95 -16.76
CA PRO A 47 -11.53 4.40 -16.56
C PRO A 47 -10.93 4.98 -15.27
N PHE A 48 -9.84 4.38 -14.79
CA PHE A 48 -9.02 4.86 -13.66
C PHE A 48 -9.64 4.83 -12.25
N LYS A 49 -10.95 5.09 -12.12
CA LYS A 49 -11.72 5.15 -10.85
C LYS A 49 -11.80 3.81 -10.11
N TRP A 50 -11.61 2.69 -10.81
CA TRP A 50 -11.62 1.33 -10.25
C TRP A 50 -10.72 1.15 -9.03
N ARG A 51 -9.65 1.95 -8.90
CA ARG A 51 -8.70 1.94 -7.77
C ARG A 51 -9.36 2.04 -6.41
N GLY A 52 -10.40 2.86 -6.32
CA GLY A 52 -11.13 3.11 -5.07
C GLY A 52 -12.13 2.02 -4.69
N TRP A 53 -12.44 1.06 -5.57
CA TRP A 53 -13.48 0.05 -5.35
C TRP A 53 -12.89 -1.27 -4.90
N TRP A 54 -13.37 -1.87 -3.81
CA TRP A 54 -12.79 -3.11 -3.26
C TRP A 54 -12.80 -4.30 -4.21
N ASP A 55 -13.74 -4.32 -5.14
CA ASP A 55 -13.85 -5.40 -6.13
C ASP A 55 -12.75 -5.34 -7.20
N PHE A 56 -12.12 -4.18 -7.41
CA PHE A 56 -11.21 -3.92 -8.53
C PHE A 56 -9.85 -3.39 -8.10
N GLY A 57 -9.78 -2.68 -6.97
CA GLY A 57 -8.59 -2.02 -6.44
C GLY A 57 -8.49 -2.15 -4.93
N CYS A 58 -7.40 -1.61 -4.39
CA CYS A 58 -7.04 -1.72 -2.97
C CYS A 58 -7.00 -0.35 -2.27
N GLY A 59 -7.62 0.66 -2.87
CA GLY A 59 -7.56 2.04 -2.39
C GLY A 59 -6.14 2.61 -2.38
N ALA A 60 -5.98 3.75 -1.70
CA ALA A 60 -4.72 4.48 -1.66
C ALA A 60 -3.59 3.72 -0.96
N ILE A 61 -3.85 2.98 0.13
CA ILE A 61 -2.80 2.18 0.77
C ILE A 61 -2.26 1.11 -0.17
N GLY A 62 -3.11 0.38 -0.91
CA GLY A 62 -2.64 -0.66 -1.82
C GLY A 62 -1.95 -0.13 -3.07
N ASP A 63 -2.33 1.06 -3.55
CA ASP A 63 -1.73 1.70 -4.73
C ASP A 63 -0.43 2.44 -4.38
N MET A 64 -0.39 3.17 -3.26
CA MET A 64 0.72 4.07 -2.94
C MET A 64 1.68 3.55 -1.86
N ALA A 65 1.25 2.70 -0.92
CA ALA A 65 2.17 2.23 0.12
C ALA A 65 3.30 1.38 -0.48
N ILE A 66 3.06 0.65 -1.56
CA ILE A 66 4.11 -0.10 -2.27
C ILE A 66 5.21 0.79 -2.85
N HIS A 67 4.97 2.09 -3.03
CA HIS A 67 5.96 3.06 -3.49
C HIS A 67 6.61 3.78 -2.30
N LEU A 68 5.80 4.19 -1.32
CA LEU A 68 6.23 5.10 -0.27
C LEU A 68 6.75 4.40 1.00
N MET A 69 6.34 3.15 1.22
CA MET A 69 6.78 2.32 2.33
C MET A 69 7.94 1.40 1.96
N ASP A 70 8.26 1.25 0.67
CA ASP A 70 9.36 0.38 0.19
C ASP A 70 10.71 0.72 0.85
N PRO A 71 11.14 2.00 0.96
CA PRO A 71 12.37 2.34 1.66
C PRO A 71 12.37 1.90 3.12
N SER A 72 11.21 1.97 3.79
CA SER A 72 11.07 1.54 5.18
C SER A 72 11.06 0.01 5.28
N PHE A 73 10.36 -0.67 4.38
CA PHE A 73 10.24 -2.13 4.38
C PHE A 73 11.60 -2.79 4.16
N TRP A 74 12.34 -2.32 3.15
CA TRP A 74 13.68 -2.80 2.85
C TRP A 74 14.72 -2.35 3.89
N GLY A 75 14.79 -1.04 4.18
CA GLY A 75 15.83 -0.46 5.03
C GLY A 75 15.74 -0.85 6.51
N LEU A 76 14.53 -1.12 7.02
CA LEU A 76 14.31 -1.55 8.41
C LEU A 76 14.07 -3.05 8.55
N GLN A 77 14.23 -3.81 7.47
CA GLN A 77 14.00 -5.27 7.42
C GLN A 77 12.64 -5.63 8.02
N LEU A 78 11.59 -4.94 7.58
CA LEU A 78 10.24 -5.19 8.06
C LEU A 78 9.74 -6.54 7.54
N GLY A 79 8.98 -7.23 8.37
CA GLY A 79 8.44 -8.56 8.09
C GLY A 79 8.09 -9.29 9.38
N GLY A 80 7.65 -10.54 9.26
CA GLY A 80 7.22 -11.35 10.39
C GLY A 80 5.86 -10.93 10.96
N LYS A 81 5.59 -11.35 12.20
CA LYS A 81 4.34 -11.03 12.89
C LYS A 81 4.18 -9.54 13.06
N VAL A 82 2.99 -9.03 12.73
CA VAL A 82 2.69 -7.60 12.76
C VAL A 82 1.33 -7.35 13.37
N ARG A 83 1.25 -6.33 14.22
CA ARG A 83 0.01 -5.82 14.78
C ARG A 83 -0.40 -4.58 14.01
N VAL A 84 -1.63 -4.54 13.51
CA VAL A 84 -2.13 -3.49 12.61
C VAL A 84 -3.42 -2.91 13.14
N THR A 85 -3.49 -1.58 13.23
CA THR A 85 -4.70 -0.84 13.59
C THR A 85 -4.95 0.22 12.55
N SER A 86 -6.18 0.31 12.05
CA SER A 86 -6.55 1.35 11.09
C SER A 86 -7.79 2.10 11.56
N VAL A 87 -7.77 3.41 11.37
CA VAL A 87 -8.86 4.32 11.72
C VAL A 87 -9.24 5.14 10.49
N GLY A 88 -10.53 5.33 10.28
CA GLY A 88 -11.12 6.02 9.14
C GLY A 88 -12.62 6.24 9.37
N PRO A 89 -13.34 6.79 8.37
CA PRO A 89 -14.81 6.77 8.35
C PRO A 89 -15.36 5.35 8.45
N ALA A 90 -16.63 5.20 8.83
CA ALA A 90 -17.27 3.88 8.88
C ALA A 90 -17.18 3.18 7.50
N PRO A 91 -16.73 1.90 7.43
CA PRO A 91 -16.65 1.19 6.17
C PRO A 91 -18.03 1.02 5.51
N ASN A 92 -18.15 1.43 4.24
CA ASN A 92 -19.39 1.25 3.47
C ASN A 92 -19.47 -0.10 2.72
N GLY A 93 -18.41 -0.91 2.78
CA GLY A 93 -18.33 -2.22 2.14
C GLY A 93 -18.10 -2.23 0.64
N PHE A 94 -18.08 -1.08 -0.03
CA PHE A 94 -17.95 -0.97 -1.50
C PHE A 94 -16.62 -0.35 -1.95
N SER A 95 -16.13 0.66 -1.23
CA SER A 95 -14.95 1.43 -1.62
C SER A 95 -14.00 1.71 -0.45
N GLY A 96 -12.75 2.02 -0.80
CA GLY A 96 -11.74 2.55 0.12
C GLY A 96 -12.21 3.83 0.80
N PRO A 97 -11.76 4.11 2.04
CA PRO A 97 -12.19 5.29 2.77
C PRO A 97 -11.68 6.59 2.14
N ALA A 98 -12.35 7.72 2.34
CA ALA A 98 -11.84 9.01 1.89
C ALA A 98 -10.53 9.42 2.60
N TRP A 99 -10.30 8.91 3.81
CA TRP A 99 -9.07 9.06 4.57
C TRP A 99 -8.85 7.86 5.48
N MET A 100 -7.59 7.55 5.77
CA MET A 100 -7.24 6.48 6.70
C MET A 100 -5.90 6.76 7.38
N HIS A 101 -5.83 6.48 8.68
CA HIS A 101 -4.57 6.35 9.40
C HIS A 101 -4.39 4.88 9.77
N THR A 102 -3.27 4.28 9.35
CA THR A 102 -2.89 2.92 9.73
C THR A 102 -1.59 2.94 10.53
N LEU A 103 -1.60 2.26 11.67
CA LEU A 103 -0.43 1.97 12.48
C LEU A 103 -0.05 0.50 12.31
N PHE A 104 1.18 0.25 11.84
CA PHE A 104 1.81 -1.06 11.84
C PHE A 104 2.84 -1.12 12.98
N GLU A 105 2.75 -2.13 13.82
CA GLU A 105 3.68 -2.37 14.93
C GLU A 105 4.42 -3.68 14.68
N PHE A 106 5.71 -3.56 14.38
CA PHE A 106 6.58 -4.71 14.13
C PHE A 106 7.38 -5.04 15.40
N GLY A 107 7.34 -6.30 15.84
CA GLY A 107 8.20 -6.81 16.92
C GLY A 107 9.67 -6.92 16.49
N GLN A 108 10.58 -7.26 17.41
CA GLN A 108 12.03 -7.35 17.15
C GLN A 108 12.38 -8.11 15.84
N ARG A 109 13.33 -7.60 15.04
CA ARG A 109 13.83 -8.25 13.81
C ARG A 109 15.36 -8.35 13.90
N GLY A 110 15.87 -9.50 14.33
CA GLY A 110 17.30 -9.66 14.66
C GLY A 110 17.72 -8.67 15.74
N ASP A 111 18.79 -7.90 15.48
CA ASP A 111 19.30 -6.88 16.39
C ASP A 111 18.53 -5.54 16.32
N LEU A 112 17.57 -5.39 15.40
CA LEU A 112 16.78 -4.18 15.25
C LEU A 112 15.63 -4.13 16.28
N PRO A 113 15.50 -3.06 17.09
CA PRO A 113 14.48 -2.93 18.14
C PRO A 113 13.09 -2.66 17.55
N PRO A 114 11.98 -3.02 18.24
CA PRO A 114 10.61 -2.82 17.76
C PRO A 114 10.37 -1.44 17.12
N VAL A 115 9.62 -1.40 16.02
CA VAL A 115 9.37 -0.16 15.27
C VAL A 115 7.90 -0.02 14.88
N LYS A 116 7.44 1.22 14.87
CA LYS A 116 6.10 1.61 14.45
C LYS A 116 6.17 2.32 13.10
N VAL A 117 5.31 1.93 12.17
CA VAL A 117 5.16 2.60 10.88
C VAL A 117 3.76 3.18 10.80
N ASN A 118 3.67 4.50 10.60
CA ASN A 118 2.41 5.20 10.44
C ASN A 118 2.19 5.55 8.97
N TRP A 119 1.04 5.12 8.44
CA TRP A 119 0.52 5.45 7.12
C TRP A 119 -0.66 6.42 7.26
N TYR A 120 -0.59 7.54 6.56
CA TYR A 120 -1.66 8.54 6.50
C TYR A 120 -2.10 8.70 5.04
N GLU A 121 -3.39 8.70 4.78
CA GLU A 121 -3.93 8.99 3.45
C GLU A 121 -5.13 9.92 3.50
N GLY A 122 -5.27 10.72 2.45
CA GLY A 122 -6.36 11.69 2.31
C GLY A 122 -6.29 12.76 3.39
N GLU A 123 -7.40 12.95 4.11
CA GLU A 123 -7.54 13.95 5.17
C GLU A 123 -7.11 13.45 6.56
N ALA A 124 -6.41 12.31 6.64
CA ALA A 124 -5.93 11.79 7.91
C ALA A 124 -5.00 12.80 8.61
N THR A 125 -5.30 13.13 9.86
CA THR A 125 -4.53 14.11 10.64
C THR A 125 -3.11 13.61 10.88
N ILE A 126 -2.13 14.38 10.37
CA ILE A 126 -0.71 14.17 10.63
C ILE A 126 -0.34 14.90 11.93
N PRO A 127 0.41 14.28 12.85
CA PRO A 127 0.88 14.95 14.05
C PRO A 127 1.70 16.22 13.73
N ALA A 128 1.42 17.30 14.45
CA ALA A 128 1.98 18.63 14.17
C ALA A 128 3.51 18.65 14.24
N GLU A 129 4.10 17.80 15.09
CA GLU A 129 5.54 17.68 15.30
C GLU A 129 6.32 17.06 14.11
N ILE A 130 5.61 16.45 13.16
CA ILE A 130 6.21 15.90 11.92
C ILE A 130 5.62 16.50 10.64
N ALA A 131 4.48 17.20 10.72
CA ALA A 131 3.75 17.67 9.54
C ALA A 131 4.58 18.58 8.62
N GLY A 132 5.47 19.41 9.19
CA GLY A 132 6.34 20.30 8.43
C GLY A 132 7.52 19.60 7.73
N GLU A 133 7.83 18.37 8.12
CA GLU A 133 9.00 17.62 7.65
C GLU A 133 8.64 16.40 6.81
N LEU A 134 7.41 15.89 6.95
CA LEU A 134 6.91 14.75 6.21
C LEU A 134 6.49 15.21 4.79
N PRO A 135 7.25 14.88 3.73
CA PRO A 135 6.90 15.30 2.38
C PRO A 135 5.60 14.64 1.92
N MET A 136 4.72 15.41 1.27
CA MET A 136 3.50 14.88 0.67
C MET A 136 3.84 13.84 -0.41
N ASN A 137 3.12 12.70 -0.41
CA ASN A 137 3.50 11.50 -1.15
C ASN A 137 4.93 11.09 -0.81
N GLY A 138 5.16 10.72 0.44
CA GLY A 138 6.51 10.44 0.91
C GLY A 138 6.56 9.81 2.30
N SER A 139 7.79 9.66 2.79
CA SER A 139 8.11 9.03 4.06
C SER A 139 9.01 9.92 4.90
N LEU A 140 8.94 9.74 6.22
CA LEU A 140 9.79 10.40 7.20
C LEU A 140 10.23 9.33 8.20
N PHE A 141 11.54 9.17 8.34
CA PHE A 141 12.16 8.30 9.34
C PHE A 141 12.54 9.16 10.54
N LEU A 142 12.16 8.70 11.73
CA LEU A 142 12.39 9.41 12.99
C LEU A 142 13.53 8.73 13.75
N GLY A 143 14.66 9.43 13.88
CA GLY A 143 15.79 9.03 14.72
C GLY A 143 15.95 9.95 15.92
N ASP A 144 16.77 9.51 16.86
CA ASP A 144 17.17 10.25 18.06
C ASP A 144 18.10 11.44 17.75
N LYS A 145 18.91 11.33 16.68
CA LYS A 145 19.94 12.30 16.27
C LYS A 145 19.63 13.04 14.97
N GLY A 146 18.51 12.74 14.34
CA GLY A 146 18.15 13.30 13.04
C GLY A 146 17.01 12.54 12.40
N ARG A 147 16.54 13.06 11.26
CA ARG A 147 15.42 12.48 10.52
C ARG A 147 15.78 12.35 9.05
N ILE A 148 15.12 11.43 8.35
CA ILE A 148 15.30 11.24 6.90
C ILE A 148 13.95 11.44 6.23
N ALA A 149 13.82 12.48 5.41
CA ALA A 149 12.65 12.73 4.60
C ALA A 149 12.87 12.22 3.17
N ILE A 150 11.94 11.44 2.64
CA ILE A 150 12.01 10.91 1.28
C ILE A 150 10.69 11.19 0.57
N GLN A 151 10.73 12.08 -0.42
CA GLN A 151 9.59 12.33 -1.30
C GLN A 151 9.53 11.26 -2.39
N HIS A 152 8.32 10.92 -2.86
CA HIS A 152 8.14 10.06 -4.04
C HIS A 152 8.95 10.59 -5.22
N ASP A 153 9.67 9.69 -5.90
CA ASP A 153 10.61 9.99 -6.99
C ASP A 153 11.77 10.94 -6.60
N GLY A 154 11.95 11.24 -5.32
CA GLY A 154 12.98 12.13 -4.79
C GLY A 154 14.13 11.38 -4.13
N PHE A 155 15.23 12.10 -3.91
CA PHE A 155 16.35 11.63 -3.09
C PHE A 155 16.08 11.87 -1.60
N PRO A 156 16.67 11.04 -0.71
CA PRO A 156 16.56 11.26 0.73
C PRO A 156 17.21 12.59 1.13
N LYS A 157 16.56 13.29 2.06
CA LYS A 157 17.08 14.49 2.73
C LYS A 157 17.28 14.21 4.22
N LEU A 158 18.43 14.61 4.75
CA LEU A 158 18.74 14.52 6.17
C LEU A 158 18.30 15.81 6.87
N LEU A 159 17.61 15.69 7.99
CA LEU A 159 17.04 16.82 8.72
C LEU A 159 17.55 16.88 10.18
N PRO A 160 17.82 18.09 10.71
CA PRO A 160 17.81 19.37 10.00
C PRO A 160 19.02 19.51 9.05
N GLU A 161 18.82 20.05 7.85
CA GLU A 161 19.82 20.02 6.75
C GLU A 161 21.17 20.63 7.17
N GLU A 162 21.16 21.65 8.03
CA GLU A 162 22.36 22.34 8.51
C GLU A 162 23.30 21.43 9.31
N GLN A 163 22.77 20.41 10.01
CA GLN A 163 23.59 19.48 10.78
C GLN A 163 24.23 18.40 9.90
N PHE A 164 23.76 18.24 8.67
CA PHE A 164 24.18 17.18 7.75
C PHE A 164 24.79 17.71 6.45
N ALA A 165 25.10 19.01 6.37
CA ALA A 165 25.64 19.66 5.17
C ALA A 165 26.95 19.02 4.66
N ASP A 166 27.78 18.49 5.57
CA ASP A 166 29.05 17.84 5.25
C ASP A 166 28.94 16.32 5.05
N VAL A 167 27.75 15.74 5.24
CA VAL A 167 27.55 14.30 5.06
C VAL A 167 27.61 13.95 3.57
N LYS A 168 28.56 13.10 3.22
CA LYS A 168 28.66 12.52 1.88
C LYS A 168 27.74 11.31 1.77
N ALA A 169 26.98 11.25 0.68
CA ALA A 169 26.21 10.06 0.34
C ALA A 169 27.15 8.84 0.21
N PRO A 170 26.71 7.65 0.62
CA PRO A 170 27.50 6.43 0.43
C PRO A 170 27.71 6.17 -1.06
N GLU A 171 28.86 5.57 -1.39
CA GLU A 171 29.11 5.11 -2.75
C GLU A 171 28.02 4.12 -3.19
N PRO A 172 27.48 4.25 -4.42
CA PRO A 172 26.47 3.33 -4.91
C PRO A 172 26.97 1.88 -4.91
N PHE A 173 26.28 1.00 -4.20
CA PHE A 173 26.58 -0.44 -4.15
C PHE A 173 25.55 -1.29 -4.91
N LEU A 174 24.43 -0.70 -5.31
CA LEU A 174 23.43 -1.35 -6.15
C LEU A 174 23.74 -1.09 -7.63
N PRO A 175 23.61 -2.09 -8.51
CA PRO A 175 23.78 -1.88 -9.94
C PRO A 175 22.68 -0.97 -10.47
N ALA A 176 23.04 -0.12 -11.44
CA ALA A 176 22.05 0.69 -12.14
C ALA A 176 21.01 -0.21 -12.82
N SER A 177 19.73 0.12 -12.62
CA SER A 177 18.65 -0.64 -13.26
C SER A 177 18.63 -0.37 -14.76
N PRO A 178 18.65 -1.40 -15.62
CA PRO A 178 18.44 -1.22 -17.06
C PRO A 178 16.96 -0.94 -17.42
N GLY A 179 16.09 -0.77 -16.41
CA GLY A 179 14.64 -0.68 -16.56
C GLY A 179 13.95 -2.03 -16.34
N HIS A 180 12.72 -2.00 -15.78
CA HIS A 180 12.00 -3.22 -15.38
C HIS A 180 11.75 -4.18 -16.55
N HIS A 181 11.48 -3.67 -17.76
CA HIS A 181 11.26 -4.50 -18.95
C HIS A 181 12.52 -5.27 -19.35
N GLN A 182 13.67 -4.58 -19.42
CA GLN A 182 14.92 -5.21 -19.79
C GLN A 182 15.38 -6.21 -18.72
N GLN A 183 15.19 -5.87 -17.44
CA GLN A 183 15.51 -6.77 -16.34
C GLN A 183 14.68 -8.07 -16.40
N TRP A 184 13.38 -7.97 -16.70
CA TRP A 184 12.51 -9.13 -16.87
C TRP A 184 12.96 -10.00 -18.06
N ILE A 185 13.25 -9.39 -19.21
CA ILE A 185 13.77 -10.12 -20.39
C ILE A 185 15.07 -10.85 -20.05
N ASN A 186 15.99 -10.20 -19.34
CA ASN A 186 17.25 -10.80 -18.93
C ASN A 186 17.01 -12.00 -18.02
N ALA A 187 16.18 -11.85 -16.99
CA ALA A 187 15.82 -12.93 -16.06
C ALA A 187 15.22 -14.14 -16.80
N CYS A 188 14.30 -13.93 -17.73
CA CYS A 188 13.72 -15.01 -18.54
C CYS A 188 14.75 -15.74 -19.41
N LYS A 189 15.77 -15.03 -19.91
CA LYS A 189 16.80 -15.60 -20.80
C LYS A 189 17.94 -16.28 -20.07
N THR A 190 18.31 -15.80 -18.88
CA THR A 190 19.53 -16.23 -18.19
C THR A 190 19.26 -16.93 -16.87
N GLY A 191 18.05 -16.83 -16.32
CA GLY A 191 17.74 -17.28 -14.96
C GLY A 191 18.26 -16.33 -13.87
N SER A 192 18.76 -15.13 -14.21
CA SER A 192 19.20 -14.15 -13.21
C SER A 192 18.04 -13.62 -12.36
N ALA A 193 18.33 -13.23 -11.12
CA ALA A 193 17.35 -12.58 -10.26
C ALA A 193 16.91 -11.20 -10.79
N THR A 194 15.69 -10.80 -10.47
CA THR A 194 15.18 -9.43 -10.68
C THR A 194 15.41 -8.58 -9.42
N GLY A 195 15.32 -7.26 -9.55
CA GLY A 195 15.47 -6.32 -8.43
C GLY A 195 14.27 -6.31 -7.48
N SER A 196 13.14 -6.83 -7.93
CA SER A 196 11.89 -6.94 -7.15
C SER A 196 11.32 -8.36 -7.30
N PRO A 197 11.97 -9.39 -6.74
CA PRO A 197 11.49 -10.77 -6.83
C PRO A 197 10.22 -10.97 -5.99
N PHE A 198 9.44 -12.02 -6.28
CA PHE A 198 8.23 -12.33 -5.49
C PHE A 198 8.52 -12.60 -4.02
N SER A 199 9.69 -13.14 -3.69
CA SER A 199 10.14 -13.33 -2.30
C SER A 199 10.23 -12.02 -1.50
N TYR A 200 10.30 -10.88 -2.19
CA TYR A 200 10.24 -9.54 -1.59
C TYR A 200 8.86 -8.90 -1.79
N ALA A 201 8.38 -8.86 -3.04
CA ALA A 201 7.17 -8.12 -3.40
C ALA A 201 5.89 -8.70 -2.78
N ALA A 202 5.80 -10.03 -2.62
CA ALA A 202 4.64 -10.69 -2.05
C ALA A 202 4.45 -10.38 -0.55
N PRO A 203 5.44 -10.63 0.33
CA PRO A 203 5.29 -10.31 1.76
C PRO A 203 5.13 -8.80 2.00
N PHE A 204 5.76 -7.95 1.17
CA PHE A 204 5.56 -6.51 1.27
C PHE A 204 4.12 -6.11 0.93
N THR A 205 3.60 -6.62 -0.19
CA THR A 205 2.22 -6.38 -0.63
C THR A 205 1.21 -6.90 0.39
N GLU A 206 1.42 -8.12 0.91
CA GLU A 206 0.61 -8.70 1.97
C GLU A 206 0.58 -7.79 3.20
N THR A 207 1.75 -7.33 3.65
CA THR A 207 1.88 -6.46 4.83
C THR A 207 1.10 -5.16 4.66
N VAL A 208 1.25 -4.45 3.54
CA VAL A 208 0.56 -3.16 3.37
C VAL A 208 -0.96 -3.33 3.27
N LEU A 209 -1.43 -4.42 2.66
CA LEU A 209 -2.86 -4.70 2.53
C LEU A 209 -3.53 -5.04 3.86
N LEU A 210 -2.77 -5.40 4.90
CA LEU A 210 -3.31 -5.57 6.26
C LEU A 210 -3.93 -4.29 6.81
N GLY A 211 -3.54 -3.10 6.33
CA GLY A 211 -4.22 -1.85 6.68
C GLY A 211 -5.69 -1.85 6.22
N ASN A 212 -5.97 -2.36 5.01
CA ASN A 212 -7.34 -2.52 4.56
C ASN A 212 -8.09 -3.58 5.38
N VAL A 213 -7.42 -4.67 5.77
CA VAL A 213 -8.04 -5.73 6.59
C VAL A 213 -8.41 -5.17 7.97
N ALA A 214 -7.51 -4.46 8.63
CA ALA A 214 -7.76 -3.83 9.93
C ALA A 214 -8.90 -2.80 9.82
N TYR A 215 -8.87 -1.94 8.79
CA TYR A 215 -9.92 -0.95 8.54
C TYR A 215 -11.30 -1.58 8.34
N ARG A 216 -11.40 -2.60 7.48
CA ARG A 216 -12.67 -3.29 7.19
C ARG A 216 -13.18 -4.14 8.36
N THR A 217 -12.29 -4.56 9.25
CA THR A 217 -12.65 -5.28 10.47
C THR A 217 -13.12 -4.31 11.57
N GLY A 218 -12.54 -3.10 11.62
CA GLY A 218 -12.81 -2.15 12.70
C GLY A 218 -12.11 -2.51 14.02
N GLU A 219 -11.16 -3.44 13.98
CA GLU A 219 -10.41 -3.94 15.14
C GLU A 219 -8.90 -3.91 14.87
N THR A 220 -8.12 -3.90 15.95
CA THR A 220 -6.68 -4.16 15.86
C THR A 220 -6.44 -5.64 15.57
N ILE A 221 -5.74 -5.95 14.49
CA ILE A 221 -5.43 -7.33 14.06
C ILE A 221 -3.97 -7.68 14.34
N GLU A 222 -3.71 -8.96 14.61
CA GLU A 222 -2.39 -9.55 14.70
C GLU A 222 -2.25 -10.61 13.61
N PHE A 223 -1.39 -10.33 12.63
CA PHE A 223 -1.17 -11.20 11.48
C PHE A 223 0.10 -12.02 11.66
N ASP A 224 0.00 -13.30 11.32
CA ASP A 224 1.11 -14.25 11.31
C ASP A 224 1.38 -14.72 9.87
N PRO A 225 2.48 -14.27 9.24
CA PRO A 225 2.78 -14.62 7.85
C PRO A 225 3.15 -16.10 7.67
N GLU A 226 3.57 -16.82 8.72
CA GLU A 226 3.85 -18.26 8.61
C GLU A 226 2.58 -19.07 8.38
N SER A 227 1.48 -18.69 9.05
CA SER A 227 0.17 -19.32 8.87
C SER A 227 -0.70 -18.61 7.84
N GLY A 228 -0.32 -17.41 7.40
CA GLY A 228 -1.08 -16.58 6.46
C GLY A 228 -2.41 -16.10 7.02
N LYS A 229 -2.50 -15.85 8.33
CA LYS A 229 -3.77 -15.60 9.03
C LYS A 229 -3.70 -14.47 10.06
N VAL A 230 -4.85 -13.84 10.26
CA VAL A 230 -5.13 -13.04 11.46
C VAL A 230 -5.46 -13.98 12.61
N THR A 231 -4.73 -13.84 13.72
CA THR A 231 -4.72 -14.79 14.84
C THR A 231 -5.62 -14.39 16.01
N ASN A 232 -5.93 -13.10 16.16
CA ASN A 232 -6.70 -12.57 17.28
C ASN A 232 -8.15 -12.21 16.92
N VAL A 233 -8.45 -11.92 15.64
CA VAL A 233 -9.80 -11.57 15.16
C VAL A 233 -10.19 -12.51 14.02
N ALA A 234 -10.89 -13.60 14.34
CA ALA A 234 -11.20 -14.66 13.37
C ALA A 234 -11.96 -14.13 12.13
N ALA A 235 -12.91 -13.21 12.34
CA ALA A 235 -13.72 -12.61 11.27
C ALA A 235 -12.91 -11.79 10.27
N ALA A 236 -11.72 -11.28 10.64
CA ALA A 236 -10.87 -10.52 9.73
C ALA A 236 -10.33 -11.38 8.57
N ASN A 237 -10.19 -12.70 8.79
CA ASN A 237 -9.68 -13.62 7.76
C ASN A 237 -10.57 -13.68 6.51
N GLN A 238 -11.85 -13.29 6.60
CA GLN A 238 -12.74 -13.20 5.43
C GLN A 238 -12.24 -12.17 4.39
N TYR A 239 -11.40 -11.22 4.80
CA TYR A 239 -10.85 -10.17 3.93
C TYR A 239 -9.48 -10.52 3.34
N LEU A 240 -8.88 -11.65 3.74
CA LEU A 240 -7.60 -12.13 3.19
C LEU A 240 -7.76 -12.84 1.85
N SER A 241 -8.99 -13.17 1.47
CA SER A 241 -9.31 -13.81 0.20
C SER A 241 -10.62 -13.25 -0.35
N LYS A 242 -10.98 -13.70 -1.55
CA LYS A 242 -12.24 -13.33 -2.22
C LYS A 242 -12.83 -14.54 -2.93
N THR A 243 -14.14 -14.48 -3.15
CA THR A 243 -14.81 -15.42 -4.04
C THR A 243 -14.62 -14.96 -5.48
N TYR A 244 -14.16 -15.88 -6.33
CA TYR A 244 -14.00 -15.65 -7.76
C TYR A 244 -15.30 -16.00 -8.48
N ARG A 245 -15.70 -15.16 -9.44
CA ARG A 245 -16.82 -15.45 -10.33
C ARG A 245 -16.54 -16.75 -11.11
N LYS A 246 -17.58 -17.55 -11.35
CA LYS A 246 -17.46 -18.79 -12.12
C LYS A 246 -16.77 -18.55 -13.48
N GLY A 247 -15.77 -19.36 -13.81
CA GLY A 247 -14.94 -19.24 -15.01
C GLY A 247 -13.72 -18.31 -14.86
N TRP A 248 -13.52 -17.72 -13.68
CA TRP A 248 -12.41 -16.84 -13.33
C TRP A 248 -11.63 -17.31 -12.09
N GLU A 249 -11.76 -18.58 -11.75
CA GLU A 249 -11.07 -19.22 -10.62
C GLU A 249 -9.53 -19.21 -10.83
N ILE A 250 -8.77 -19.04 -9.74
CA ILE A 250 -7.29 -19.08 -9.69
C ILE A 250 -6.84 -20.23 -8.80
#